data_AF-A0A521ZR32-F1
#
_entry.id   AF-A0A521ZR32-F1
#
_cell.length_a   1.000
_cell.length_b   1.000
_cell.length_c   1.000
_cell.angle_alpha   90.00
_cell.angle_beta   90.00
_cell.angle_gamma   90.00
#
_symmetry.space_group_name_H-M   'P 1'
#
loop_
_entity.id
_entity.type
_entity.pdbx_description
1 polymer ?
#
loop_
_entity_poly.entity_id
_entity_poly.type
_entity_poly.pdbx_seq_one_letter_code
_entity_poly.pdbx_strand_id
1 'polypeptide(L)'
;MSGADVSQGATPVEKWAAAWAAPHSDAFWSVSVHNETIRQIVTLHQGGQAIRLRLSNRFGKKPVTLDDVRVGLSECDVSVRAGSSRQLTFAGQPVVTLAPGASALSDPVSLDVMGMQRLAVSLYAAGEFSSLSRHIKANEYLWRAKGNQAQQESGAGFERIDRPLDNSWLLIDEVDVLPRVPTRVVVAFGDSLTDGFFPITGAWGKAKGVAVSEDQRFPDFLARRLIAADLPVS
;
A
#
# COMPACT_ATOMS: atom_id res chain seq x y z
N MET A 1 -10.61 -55.40 -17.31
CA MET A 1 -10.24 -55.01 -15.93
C MET A 1 -9.40 -53.74 -16.02
N SER A 2 -9.80 -52.73 -15.23
CA SER A 2 -9.07 -51.51 -14.83
C SER A 2 -8.50 -50.61 -15.93
N GLY A 3 -9.27 -49.58 -16.30
CA GLY A 3 -8.70 -48.29 -16.66
C GLY A 3 -8.34 -47.55 -15.38
N ALA A 4 -7.06 -47.18 -15.22
CA ALA A 4 -6.62 -46.30 -14.15
C ALA A 4 -6.91 -44.86 -14.59
N ASP A 5 -7.91 -44.25 -13.96
CA ASP A 5 -8.17 -42.83 -14.03
C ASP A 5 -7.08 -42.12 -13.21
N VAL A 6 -6.11 -41.52 -13.89
CA VAL A 6 -5.08 -40.70 -13.26
C VAL A 6 -5.73 -39.37 -12.93
N SER A 7 -6.32 -39.27 -11.74
CA SER A 7 -6.72 -37.99 -11.19
C SER A 7 -5.46 -37.15 -10.96
N GLN A 8 -5.11 -36.29 -11.92
CA GLN A 8 -4.14 -35.23 -11.69
C GLN A 8 -4.69 -34.36 -10.56
N GLY A 9 -4.07 -34.44 -9.39
CA GLY A 9 -4.39 -33.56 -8.28
C GLY A 9 -4.22 -32.12 -8.75
N ALA A 10 -5.31 -31.37 -8.82
CA ALA A 10 -5.26 -29.95 -9.05
C ALA A 10 -4.35 -29.34 -7.97
N THR A 11 -3.23 -28.76 -8.38
CA THR A 11 -2.38 -27.97 -7.48
C THR A 11 -3.29 -26.97 -6.76
N PRO A 12 -3.25 -26.87 -5.42
CA PRO A 12 -4.07 -25.90 -4.70
C PRO A 12 -3.81 -24.51 -5.31
N VAL A 13 -4.85 -23.88 -5.84
CA VAL A 13 -4.75 -22.50 -6.32
C VAL A 13 -4.37 -21.65 -5.12
N GLU A 14 -3.19 -21.04 -5.18
CA GLU A 14 -2.75 -20.07 -4.18
C GLU A 14 -3.77 -18.92 -4.13
N LYS A 15 -4.48 -18.82 -3.00
CA LYS A 15 -5.49 -17.79 -2.78
C LYS A 15 -4.84 -16.60 -2.10
N TRP A 16 -4.58 -15.57 -2.88
CA TRP A 16 -4.20 -14.25 -2.38
C TRP A 16 -5.37 -13.58 -1.66
N ALA A 17 -5.07 -12.84 -0.61
CA ALA A 17 -6.04 -12.03 0.12
C ALA A 17 -5.56 -10.57 0.13
N ALA A 18 -6.47 -9.64 -0.18
CA ALA A 18 -6.21 -8.22 0.01
C ALA A 18 -5.96 -7.98 1.49
N ALA A 19 -4.78 -7.44 1.83
CA ALA A 19 -4.39 -7.08 3.18
C ALA A 19 -4.52 -5.57 3.43
N TRP A 20 -4.60 -4.78 2.37
CA TRP A 20 -4.80 -3.33 2.45
C TRP A 20 -5.25 -2.80 1.08
N ALA A 21 -6.09 -1.78 1.06
CA ALA A 21 -6.47 -1.07 -0.17
C ALA A 21 -6.78 0.41 0.10
N ALA A 22 -6.64 1.25 -0.91
CA ALA A 22 -7.02 2.67 -0.85
C ALA A 22 -7.95 3.08 -2.01
N PRO A 23 -9.07 3.76 -1.74
CA PRO A 23 -9.96 4.24 -2.79
C PRO A 23 -9.40 5.52 -3.42
N HIS A 24 -8.75 5.41 -4.59
CA HIS A 24 -8.33 6.61 -5.32
C HIS A 24 -9.55 7.49 -5.65
N SER A 25 -9.41 8.80 -5.46
CA SER A 25 -10.50 9.76 -5.60
C SER A 25 -10.27 10.77 -6.72
N ASP A 26 -9.01 11.17 -6.95
CA ASP A 26 -8.66 12.16 -7.96
C ASP A 26 -7.20 12.08 -8.42
N ALA A 27 -6.85 13.00 -9.32
CA ALA A 27 -5.48 13.33 -9.68
C ALA A 27 -5.29 14.85 -9.87
N PHE A 28 -6.09 15.70 -9.21
CA PHE A 28 -6.10 17.15 -9.51
C PHE A 28 -4.87 17.86 -8.95
N TRP A 29 -4.68 17.79 -7.63
CA TRP A 29 -3.62 18.48 -6.89
C TRP A 29 -2.78 17.47 -6.12
N SER A 30 -1.89 16.75 -6.79
CA SER A 30 -0.93 15.89 -6.09
C SER A 30 0.38 16.62 -5.86
N VAL A 31 1.18 16.07 -4.95
CA VAL A 31 2.62 16.32 -4.92
C VAL A 31 3.19 16.11 -6.33
N SER A 32 4.03 17.07 -6.76
CA SER A 32 4.89 16.88 -7.93
C SER A 32 6.12 16.10 -7.53
N VAL A 33 6.50 15.16 -8.39
CA VAL A 33 7.66 14.28 -8.29
C VAL A 33 8.61 14.67 -9.41
N HIS A 34 9.88 14.89 -9.10
CA HIS A 34 10.92 15.18 -10.08
C HIS A 34 12.25 14.58 -9.63
N ASN A 35 12.66 13.49 -10.27
CA ASN A 35 13.85 12.72 -9.92
C ASN A 35 13.97 12.48 -8.40
N GLU A 36 12.95 11.86 -7.82
CA GLU A 36 12.86 11.64 -6.39
C GLU A 36 12.11 10.35 -6.05
N THR A 37 12.35 9.87 -4.85
CA THR A 37 11.67 8.72 -4.26
C THR A 37 10.57 9.21 -3.34
N ILE A 38 9.35 8.75 -3.54
CA ILE A 38 8.25 8.91 -2.60
C ILE A 38 8.11 7.63 -1.79
N ARG A 39 8.26 7.72 -0.46
CA ARG A 39 8.01 6.62 0.46
C ARG A 39 6.72 6.85 1.23
N GLN A 40 5.88 5.83 1.24
CA GLN A 40 4.54 5.85 1.81
C GLN A 40 4.40 4.66 2.73
N ILE A 41 3.71 4.83 3.86
CA ILE A 41 3.49 3.75 4.81
C ILE A 41 2.05 3.27 4.67
N VAL A 42 1.86 1.95 4.59
CA VAL A 42 0.54 1.30 4.67
C VAL A 42 0.54 0.33 5.84
N THR A 43 -0.62 0.16 6.48
CA THR A 43 -0.77 -0.77 7.61
C THR A 43 -1.58 -1.97 7.15
N LEU A 44 -0.94 -3.13 7.09
CA LEU A 44 -1.56 -4.35 6.60
C LEU A 44 -2.58 -4.85 7.63
N HIS A 45 -3.80 -5.13 7.22
CA HIS A 45 -4.85 -5.72 8.07
C HIS A 45 -4.69 -7.24 8.21
N GLN A 46 -3.95 -7.88 7.29
CA GLN A 46 -3.70 -9.33 7.30
C GLN A 46 -2.23 -9.66 7.03
N GLY A 47 -1.75 -10.72 7.68
CA GLY A 47 -0.40 -11.28 7.48
C GLY A 47 -0.33 -12.39 6.44
N GLY A 48 0.88 -12.67 5.97
CA GLY A 48 1.17 -13.67 4.95
C GLY A 48 2.68 -13.87 4.74
N GLN A 49 3.03 -14.75 3.79
CA GLN A 49 4.41 -15.15 3.50
C GLN A 49 4.99 -14.56 2.20
N ALA A 50 4.13 -13.94 1.41
CA ALA A 50 4.50 -13.23 0.20
C ALA A 50 3.58 -12.03 0.01
N ILE A 51 4.06 -11.03 -0.70
CA ILE A 51 3.33 -9.80 -1.01
C ILE A 51 3.32 -9.59 -2.53
N ARG A 52 2.25 -9.00 -3.03
CA ARG A 52 2.23 -8.32 -4.33
C ARG A 52 1.50 -6.98 -4.20
N LEU A 53 1.90 -6.02 -5.02
CA LEU A 53 1.42 -4.64 -4.96
C LEU A 53 0.70 -4.29 -6.25
N ARG A 54 -0.49 -3.71 -6.13
CA ARG A 54 -1.19 -3.09 -7.25
C ARG A 54 -0.95 -1.58 -7.24
N LEU A 55 -0.46 -1.08 -8.36
CA LEU A 55 -0.33 0.34 -8.64
C LEU A 55 -1.37 0.76 -9.67
N SER A 56 -1.88 1.97 -9.56
CA SER A 56 -2.96 2.48 -10.41
C SER A 56 -2.78 3.96 -10.74
N ASN A 57 -2.90 4.27 -12.03
CA ASN A 57 -2.97 5.63 -12.56
C ASN A 57 -4.40 5.92 -13.06
N ARG A 58 -5.40 5.55 -12.27
CA ARG A 58 -6.82 5.60 -12.62
C ARG A 58 -7.32 6.97 -13.09
N PHE A 59 -6.88 8.04 -12.44
CA PHE A 59 -7.36 9.41 -12.66
C PHE A 59 -6.34 10.30 -13.39
N GLY A 60 -5.08 9.86 -13.50
CA GLY A 60 -4.06 10.62 -14.19
C GLY A 60 -4.30 10.67 -15.69
N LYS A 61 -3.87 11.77 -16.31
CA LYS A 61 -4.06 12.04 -17.75
C LYS A 61 -2.80 11.82 -18.59
N LYS A 62 -1.67 11.50 -17.94
CA LYS A 62 -0.38 11.24 -18.57
C LYS A 62 0.17 9.90 -18.06
N PRO A 63 0.97 9.18 -18.86
CA PRO A 63 1.70 8.02 -18.38
C PRO A 63 2.61 8.38 -17.20
N VAL A 64 2.72 7.46 -16.24
CA VAL A 64 3.63 7.58 -15.09
C VAL A 64 4.59 6.40 -15.13
N THR A 65 5.89 6.68 -15.22
CA THR A 65 6.93 5.65 -15.18
C THR A 65 7.59 5.65 -13.81
N LEU A 66 7.69 4.47 -13.22
CA LEU A 66 8.40 4.22 -11.97
C LEU A 66 9.60 3.34 -12.27
N ASP A 67 10.79 3.83 -11.93
CA ASP A 67 12.07 3.24 -12.32
C ASP A 67 12.59 2.25 -11.26
N ASP A 68 12.16 2.39 -10.00
CA ASP A 68 12.39 1.41 -8.94
C ASP A 68 11.20 1.43 -7.96
N VAL A 69 10.60 0.28 -7.72
CA VAL A 69 9.50 0.10 -6.77
C VAL A 69 9.93 -0.92 -5.74
N ARG A 70 9.86 -0.54 -4.46
CA ARG A 70 10.25 -1.42 -3.36
C ARG A 70 9.26 -1.46 -2.23
N VAL A 71 9.21 -2.59 -1.55
CA VAL A 71 8.49 -2.76 -0.28
C VAL A 71 9.43 -3.23 0.81
N GLY A 72 9.13 -2.90 2.06
CA GLY A 72 9.88 -3.38 3.22
C GLY A 72 9.13 -3.08 4.51
N LEU A 73 9.53 -3.73 5.61
CA LEU A 73 8.84 -3.58 6.89
C LEU A 73 9.24 -2.22 7.51
N SER A 74 8.28 -1.38 7.87
CA SER A 74 8.56 -0.08 8.49
C SER A 74 8.82 -0.24 10.00
N GLU A 75 9.78 0.51 10.53
CA GLU A 75 10.15 0.54 11.96
C GLU A 75 9.45 1.69 12.70
N CYS A 76 8.12 1.77 12.59
CA CYS A 76 7.26 2.81 13.16
C CYS A 76 7.48 4.24 12.63
N ASP A 77 8.52 4.47 11.84
CA ASP A 77 8.84 5.69 11.11
C ASP A 77 9.00 5.41 9.59
N VAL A 78 9.69 6.30 8.88
CA VAL A 78 10.00 6.16 7.44
C VAL A 78 11.19 5.20 7.15
N SER A 79 11.84 4.70 8.20
CA SER A 79 12.90 3.70 8.10
C SER A 79 12.34 2.31 7.83
N VAL A 80 13.13 1.50 7.14
CA VAL A 80 12.82 0.13 6.76
C VAL A 80 13.72 -0.80 7.57
N ARG A 81 13.15 -1.88 8.11
CA ARG A 81 13.87 -2.94 8.80
C ARG A 81 14.97 -3.51 7.91
N ALA A 82 16.18 -3.56 8.44
CA ALA A 82 17.33 -4.10 7.73
C ALA A 82 17.08 -5.50 7.16
N GLY A 83 17.38 -5.69 5.87
CA GLY A 83 17.20 -6.97 5.17
C GLY A 83 15.76 -7.28 4.76
N SER A 84 14.79 -6.40 5.05
CA SER A 84 13.39 -6.59 4.64
C SER A 84 13.04 -5.92 3.31
N SER A 85 13.91 -5.04 2.78
CA SER A 85 13.69 -4.38 1.50
C SER A 85 13.64 -5.42 0.36
N ARG A 86 12.60 -5.31 -0.48
CA ARG A 86 12.35 -6.15 -1.63
C ARG A 86 12.07 -5.26 -2.83
N GLN A 87 12.83 -5.45 -3.90
CA GLN A 87 12.50 -4.85 -5.18
C GLN A 87 11.32 -5.60 -5.79
N LEU A 88 10.34 -4.85 -6.28
CA LEU A 88 9.21 -5.37 -7.01
C LEU A 88 9.49 -5.32 -8.51
N THR A 89 9.00 -6.33 -9.22
CA THR A 89 9.01 -6.38 -10.67
C THR A 89 7.57 -6.45 -11.18
N PHE A 90 7.37 -6.11 -12.45
CA PHE A 90 6.09 -6.17 -13.14
C PHE A 90 6.29 -6.92 -14.44
N ALA A 91 5.76 -8.14 -14.52
CA ALA A 91 6.04 -9.06 -15.62
C ALA A 91 7.56 -9.27 -15.83
N GLY A 92 8.30 -9.42 -14.71
CA GLY A 92 9.75 -9.61 -14.66
C GLY A 92 10.59 -8.35 -14.87
N GLN A 93 9.98 -7.18 -15.08
CA GLN A 93 10.70 -5.92 -15.31
C GLN A 93 10.74 -5.05 -14.04
N PRO A 94 11.88 -4.43 -13.69
CA PRO A 94 11.98 -3.55 -12.53
C PRO A 94 11.34 -2.17 -12.75
N VAL A 95 11.09 -1.81 -14.01
CA VAL A 95 10.46 -0.54 -14.43
C VAL A 95 9.03 -0.81 -14.84
N VAL A 96 8.11 0.06 -14.44
CA VAL A 96 6.69 -0.02 -14.83
C VAL A 96 6.19 1.33 -15.32
N THR A 97 5.42 1.32 -16.41
CA THR A 97 4.72 2.51 -16.92
C THR A 97 3.22 2.31 -16.80
N LEU A 98 2.57 3.15 -16.01
CA LEU A 98 1.13 3.20 -15.82
C LEU A 98 0.53 4.20 -16.82
N ALA A 99 -0.06 3.70 -17.89
CA ALA A 99 -0.83 4.53 -18.82
C ALA A 99 -2.03 5.21 -18.11
N PRO A 100 -2.60 6.30 -18.67
CA PRO A 100 -3.82 6.90 -18.15
C PRO A 100 -4.94 5.86 -17.98
N GLY A 101 -5.54 5.78 -16.79
CA GLY A 101 -6.60 4.83 -16.46
C GLY A 101 -6.13 3.38 -16.21
N ALA A 102 -4.84 3.10 -16.37
CA ALA A 102 -4.30 1.75 -16.24
C ALA A 102 -3.79 1.44 -14.82
N SER A 103 -3.70 0.15 -14.53
CA SER A 103 -3.10 -0.39 -13.31
C SER A 103 -2.15 -1.53 -13.63
N ALA A 104 -1.19 -1.77 -12.75
CA ALA A 104 -0.21 -2.85 -12.85
C ALA A 104 -0.12 -3.59 -11.52
N LEU A 105 -0.11 -4.93 -11.57
CA LEU A 105 0.11 -5.79 -10.43
C LEU A 105 1.55 -6.29 -10.48
N SER A 106 2.28 -6.19 -9.37
CA SER A 106 3.64 -6.70 -9.28
C SER A 106 3.67 -8.22 -9.32
N ASP A 107 4.81 -8.77 -9.72
CA ASP A 107 5.12 -10.16 -9.44
C ASP A 107 5.20 -10.37 -7.91
N PRO A 108 4.88 -11.57 -7.41
CA PRO A 108 5.00 -11.89 -5.98
C PRO A 108 6.45 -11.79 -5.47
N VAL A 109 6.61 -11.30 -4.24
CA VAL A 109 7.89 -11.36 -3.53
C VAL A 109 7.74 -11.99 -2.15
N SER A 110 8.68 -12.85 -1.77
CA SER A 110 8.74 -13.42 -0.43
C SER A 110 9.10 -12.36 0.61
N LEU A 111 8.15 -12.07 1.48
CA LEU A 111 8.29 -11.18 2.63
C LEU A 111 7.25 -11.59 3.67
N ASP A 112 7.73 -12.08 4.81
CA ASP A 112 6.85 -12.45 5.91
C ASP A 112 6.31 -11.20 6.60
N VAL A 113 4.98 -11.09 6.65
CA VAL A 113 4.25 -9.99 7.27
C VAL A 113 3.21 -10.49 8.26
N MET A 114 2.98 -9.72 9.31
CA MET A 114 1.93 -9.96 10.30
C MET A 114 0.76 -8.97 10.10
N GLY A 115 -0.42 -9.34 10.59
CA GLY A 115 -1.54 -8.39 10.70
C GLY A 115 -1.16 -7.20 11.58
N MET A 116 -1.63 -6.01 11.19
CA MET A 116 -1.28 -4.70 11.72
C MET A 116 0.20 -4.29 11.56
N GLN A 117 0.98 -5.01 10.76
CA GLN A 117 2.36 -4.60 10.48
C GLN A 117 2.38 -3.49 9.42
N ARG A 118 3.24 -2.49 9.65
CA ARG A 118 3.46 -1.39 8.72
C ARG A 118 4.42 -1.80 7.61
N LEU A 119 4.05 -1.51 6.37
CA LEU A 119 4.83 -1.73 5.17
C LEU A 119 5.18 -0.37 4.56
N ALA A 120 6.47 -0.12 4.39
CA ALA A 120 6.96 1.00 3.59
C ALA A 120 6.93 0.62 2.11
N VAL A 121 6.32 1.46 1.30
CA VAL A 121 6.28 1.36 -0.17
C VAL A 121 7.06 2.55 -0.73
N SER A 122 8.16 2.28 -1.41
CA SER A 122 9.02 3.29 -2.02
C SER A 122 8.84 3.28 -3.54
N LEU A 123 8.46 4.43 -4.09
CA LEU A 123 8.26 4.64 -5.52
C LEU A 123 9.32 5.66 -6.00
N TYR A 124 10.31 5.21 -6.76
CA TYR A 124 11.25 6.11 -7.43
C TYR A 124 10.81 6.41 -8.85
N ALA A 125 10.86 7.69 -9.20
CA ALA A 125 10.67 8.18 -10.55
C ALA A 125 11.82 9.13 -10.91
N ALA A 126 12.55 8.80 -11.96
CA ALA A 126 13.56 9.67 -12.57
C ALA A 126 12.90 10.83 -13.33
N GLY A 127 11.72 10.58 -13.91
CA GLY A 127 10.93 11.56 -14.65
C GLY A 127 10.28 12.63 -13.76
N GLU A 128 9.67 13.62 -14.42
CA GLU A 128 8.81 14.62 -13.79
C GLU A 128 7.34 14.25 -13.95
N PHE A 129 6.64 14.10 -12.83
CA PHE A 129 5.23 13.79 -12.80
C PHE A 129 4.48 14.72 -11.84
N SER A 130 3.31 15.15 -12.27
CA SER A 130 2.37 15.92 -11.48
C SER A 130 0.97 15.40 -11.76
N SER A 131 0.00 15.74 -10.91
CA SER A 131 -1.37 15.27 -11.05
C SER A 131 -1.44 13.73 -11.09
N LEU A 132 -0.86 13.11 -10.06
CA LEU A 132 -0.84 11.67 -9.83
C LEU A 132 -2.14 11.20 -9.19
N SER A 133 -2.60 10.00 -9.56
CA SER A 133 -3.77 9.37 -8.93
C SER A 133 -3.50 9.16 -7.44
N ARG A 134 -4.48 9.51 -6.61
CA ARG A 134 -4.32 9.49 -5.15
C ARG A 134 -5.60 9.20 -4.40
N HIS A 135 -5.45 8.74 -3.16
CA HIS A 135 -6.49 8.80 -2.12
C HIS A 135 -6.33 10.11 -1.33
N ILE A 136 -7.20 11.08 -1.60
CA ILE A 136 -7.12 12.40 -0.95
C ILE A 136 -7.52 12.31 0.52
N LYS A 137 -6.83 13.05 1.40
CA LYS A 137 -7.15 13.11 2.85
C LYS A 137 -7.15 11.73 3.52
N ALA A 138 -6.22 10.88 3.08
CA ALA A 138 -5.97 9.56 3.65
C ALA A 138 -5.56 9.59 5.13
N ASN A 139 -5.16 10.76 5.65
CA ASN A 139 -4.51 10.95 6.95
C ASN A 139 -3.24 10.13 7.07
N GLU A 140 -2.46 10.07 5.99
CA GLU A 140 -1.13 9.47 5.94
C GLU A 140 -0.13 10.49 5.43
N TYR A 141 1.04 10.58 6.06
CA TYR A 141 2.14 11.41 5.56
C TYR A 141 2.84 10.77 4.36
N LEU A 142 3.14 11.60 3.37
CA LEU A 142 4.09 11.26 2.32
C LEU A 142 5.49 11.71 2.72
N TRP A 143 6.49 10.93 2.33
CA TRP A 143 7.90 11.25 2.54
C TRP A 143 8.62 11.27 1.20
N ARG A 144 9.53 12.23 1.00
CA ARG A 144 10.31 12.34 -0.24
C ARG A 144 11.81 12.38 0.02
N ALA A 145 12.60 11.81 -0.89
CA ALA A 145 14.04 11.92 -0.89
C ALA A 145 14.56 12.10 -2.33
N LYS A 146 15.62 12.91 -2.51
CA LYS A 146 16.17 13.19 -3.85
C LYS A 146 16.86 11.98 -4.47
N GLY A 147 16.65 11.79 -5.78
CA GLY A 147 17.19 10.68 -6.55
C GLY A 147 16.57 9.33 -6.20
N ASN A 148 17.24 8.25 -6.65
CA ASN A 148 16.84 6.89 -6.29
C ASN A 148 17.32 6.55 -4.89
N GLN A 149 16.39 6.60 -3.93
CA GLN A 149 16.54 6.20 -2.54
C GLN A 149 15.60 5.03 -2.20
N ALA A 150 15.04 4.34 -3.19
CA ALA A 150 14.03 3.31 -2.96
C ALA A 150 14.57 2.13 -2.14
N GLN A 151 15.85 1.78 -2.31
CA GLN A 151 16.54 0.76 -1.52
C GLN A 151 16.95 1.23 -0.11
N GLN A 152 17.00 2.54 0.14
CA GLN A 152 17.63 3.07 1.36
C GLN A 152 16.83 2.69 2.59
N GLU A 153 17.41 1.88 3.47
CA GLU A 153 16.71 1.37 4.65
C GLU A 153 16.62 2.43 5.76
N SER A 154 17.62 3.29 5.90
CA SER A 154 17.55 4.43 6.81
C SER A 154 16.51 5.45 6.33
N GLY A 155 15.73 6.01 7.26
CA GLY A 155 14.89 7.18 6.99
C GLY A 155 15.67 8.47 6.76
N ALA A 156 17.00 8.48 6.94
CA ALA A 156 17.82 9.68 6.72
C ALA A 156 17.71 10.17 5.27
N GLY A 157 17.48 11.48 5.09
CA GLY A 157 17.29 12.11 3.79
C GLY A 157 15.85 12.05 3.25
N PHE A 158 14.95 11.34 3.94
CA PHE A 158 13.51 11.45 3.68
C PHE A 158 12.92 12.63 4.47
N GLU A 159 12.34 13.57 3.73
CA GLU A 159 11.64 14.73 4.25
C GLU A 159 10.13 14.51 4.19
N ARG A 160 9.45 14.82 5.29
CA ARG A 160 7.99 14.77 5.36
C ARG A 160 7.39 15.88 4.50
N ILE A 161 6.33 15.55 3.76
CA ILE A 161 5.60 16.53 2.97
C ILE A 161 4.54 17.21 3.86
N ASP A 162 4.87 18.38 4.39
CA ASP A 162 4.04 19.12 5.35
C ASP A 162 2.99 20.02 4.70
N ARG A 163 2.08 19.42 3.94
CA ARG A 163 0.91 20.10 3.39
C ARG A 163 -0.33 19.27 3.65
N PRO A 164 -1.30 19.75 4.47
CA PRO A 164 -2.45 18.94 4.87
C PRO A 164 -3.30 18.38 3.70
N LEU A 165 -3.33 19.07 2.55
CA LEU A 165 -4.01 18.59 1.34
C LEU A 165 -3.26 17.47 0.61
N ASP A 166 -2.00 17.23 0.97
CA ASP A 166 -1.12 16.22 0.40
C ASP A 166 -1.04 14.95 1.26
N ASN A 167 -1.67 14.93 2.44
CA ASN A 167 -1.83 13.70 3.24
C ASN A 167 -2.66 12.69 2.43
N SER A 168 -1.99 11.70 1.85
CA SER A 168 -2.55 10.83 0.82
C SER A 168 -1.72 9.57 0.65
N TRP A 169 -2.29 8.58 -0.05
CA TRP A 169 -1.51 7.61 -0.79
C TRP A 169 -1.55 7.93 -2.27
N LEU A 170 -0.39 7.95 -2.92
CA LEU A 170 -0.21 8.17 -4.36
C LEU A 170 0.01 6.83 -5.05
N LEU A 171 -0.74 6.57 -6.11
CA LEU A 171 -0.61 5.42 -7.03
C LEU A 171 -0.79 4.02 -6.40
N ILE A 172 -0.62 3.83 -5.10
CA ILE A 172 -0.82 2.56 -4.40
C ILE A 172 -2.32 2.29 -4.30
N ASP A 173 -2.78 1.21 -4.91
CA ASP A 173 -4.20 0.83 -4.98
C ASP A 173 -4.51 -0.27 -3.97
N GLU A 174 -3.69 -1.33 -3.93
CA GLU A 174 -3.93 -2.52 -3.13
C GLU A 174 -2.62 -3.24 -2.80
N VAL A 175 -2.55 -3.83 -1.61
CA VAL A 175 -1.52 -4.79 -1.23
C VAL A 175 -2.20 -6.12 -0.93
N ASP A 176 -1.83 -7.15 -1.67
CA ASP A 176 -2.25 -8.52 -1.42
C ASP A 176 -1.15 -9.28 -0.69
N VAL A 177 -1.55 -10.19 0.19
CA VAL A 177 -0.67 -11.17 0.82
C VAL A 177 -1.07 -12.58 0.43
N LEU A 178 -0.09 -13.49 0.43
CA LEU A 178 -0.34 -14.93 0.39
C LEU A 178 -0.45 -15.42 1.85
N PRO A 179 -1.67 -15.65 2.37
CA PRO A 179 -1.86 -16.03 3.76
C PRO A 179 -1.40 -17.47 4.02
N ARG A 180 -0.95 -17.75 5.24
CA ARG A 180 -0.52 -19.10 5.66
C ARG A 180 -1.67 -20.05 5.94
N VAL A 181 -2.85 -19.49 6.20
CA VAL A 181 -4.10 -20.21 6.42
C VAL A 181 -5.16 -19.65 5.49
N PRO A 182 -6.21 -20.41 5.14
CA PRO A 182 -7.31 -19.87 4.35
C PRO A 182 -7.94 -18.64 5.03
N THR A 183 -7.80 -17.47 4.40
CA THR A 183 -8.34 -16.20 4.89
C THR A 183 -9.53 -15.76 4.04
N ARG A 184 -10.55 -15.19 4.68
CA ARG A 184 -11.66 -14.50 3.99
C ARG A 184 -11.39 -13.00 3.98
N VAL A 185 -11.96 -12.27 3.03
CA VAL A 185 -11.83 -10.80 2.98
C VAL A 185 -13.20 -10.17 3.26
N VAL A 186 -13.23 -9.18 4.15
CA VAL A 186 -14.39 -8.33 4.40
C VAL A 186 -14.15 -6.97 3.78
N VAL A 187 -15.10 -6.50 2.97
CA VAL A 187 -15.02 -5.18 2.33
C VAL A 187 -15.91 -4.20 3.09
N ALA A 188 -15.30 -3.14 3.64
CA ALA A 188 -16.02 -2.00 4.18
C ALA A 188 -16.39 -1.04 3.04
N PHE A 189 -17.70 -0.82 2.82
CA PHE A 189 -18.20 0.09 1.80
C PHE A 189 -19.13 1.12 2.44
N GLY A 190 -18.90 2.40 2.15
CA GLY A 190 -19.65 3.50 2.73
C GLY A 190 -19.15 4.87 2.28
N ASP A 191 -19.46 5.88 3.07
CA ASP A 191 -19.10 7.28 2.81
C ASP A 191 -17.76 7.66 3.48
N SER A 192 -17.53 8.97 3.61
CA SER A 192 -16.32 9.53 4.20
C SER A 192 -16.06 9.07 5.64
N LEU A 193 -17.08 8.66 6.40
CA LEU A 193 -16.89 8.10 7.75
C LEU A 193 -16.29 6.69 7.69
N THR A 194 -16.70 5.90 6.70
CA THR A 194 -16.09 4.58 6.45
C THR A 194 -14.66 4.74 5.92
N ASP A 195 -14.43 5.72 5.07
CA ASP A 195 -13.09 6.07 4.56
C ASP A 195 -12.13 6.52 5.67
N GLY A 196 -12.67 7.09 6.75
CA GLY A 196 -11.90 7.66 7.86
C GLY A 196 -11.47 9.10 7.58
N PHE A 197 -12.29 9.88 6.88
CA PHE A 197 -12.12 11.32 6.71
C PHE A 197 -12.21 12.05 8.05
N PHE A 198 -11.12 12.70 8.47
CA PHE A 198 -10.97 13.33 9.80
C PHE A 198 -11.26 12.37 10.96
N PRO A 199 -10.37 11.41 11.28
CA PRO A 199 -10.50 10.61 12.48
C PRO A 199 -10.23 11.53 13.68
N ILE A 200 -11.31 11.98 14.34
CA ILE A 200 -11.22 12.79 15.55
C ILE A 200 -11.31 11.81 16.73
N THR A 201 -10.21 11.54 17.41
CA THR A 201 -10.22 10.87 18.73
C THR A 201 -10.70 11.79 19.86
N GLY A 202 -11.34 12.91 19.52
CA GLY A 202 -11.95 13.86 20.44
C GLY A 202 -13.46 13.88 20.27
N ALA A 203 -14.19 13.76 21.39
CA ALA A 203 -15.62 14.05 21.43
C ALA A 203 -15.90 15.43 20.81
N TRP A 204 -17.00 15.52 20.05
CA TRP A 204 -17.51 16.72 19.38
C TRP A 204 -17.18 18.00 20.15
N GLY A 205 -16.33 18.85 19.58
CA GLY A 205 -16.01 20.18 20.11
C GLY A 205 -14.67 20.35 20.84
N LYS A 206 -13.84 19.29 20.99
CA LYS A 206 -12.45 19.44 21.45
C LYS A 206 -11.47 18.62 20.58
N ALA A 207 -11.36 18.97 19.31
CA ALA A 207 -10.36 18.35 18.43
C ALA A 207 -8.95 18.80 18.85
N LYS A 208 -8.11 17.87 19.34
CA LYS A 208 -6.67 18.07 19.56
C LYS A 208 -5.86 17.83 18.26
N GLY A 209 -6.39 18.26 17.12
CA GLY A 209 -5.83 17.98 15.80
C GLY A 209 -6.37 16.70 15.16
N VAL A 210 -6.07 16.53 13.86
CA VAL A 210 -6.37 15.32 13.09
C VAL A 210 -5.25 14.32 13.35
N ALA A 211 -5.58 13.09 13.74
CA ALA A 211 -4.59 12.02 13.87
C ALA A 211 -4.09 11.63 12.47
N VAL A 212 -2.81 11.84 12.18
CA VAL A 212 -2.16 11.53 10.88
C VAL A 212 -1.11 10.46 11.10
N SER A 213 -1.09 9.42 10.26
CA SER A 213 -0.22 8.24 10.39
C SER A 213 -0.38 7.48 11.71
N GLU A 214 -1.59 7.53 12.29
CA GLU A 214 -1.96 6.81 13.53
C GLU A 214 -2.87 5.58 13.27
N ASP A 215 -3.22 5.31 12.01
CA ASP A 215 -4.06 4.15 11.64
C ASP A 215 -5.40 4.12 12.40
N GLN A 216 -6.10 5.26 12.42
CA GLN A 216 -7.38 5.46 13.11
C GLN A 216 -8.57 5.53 12.14
N ARG A 217 -8.47 4.94 10.95
CA ARG A 217 -9.60 4.83 10.02
C ARG A 217 -10.53 3.69 10.47
N PHE A 218 -11.80 3.72 10.07
CA PHE A 218 -12.76 2.67 10.45
C PHE A 218 -12.27 1.25 10.11
N PRO A 219 -11.71 0.97 8.92
CA PRO A 219 -11.15 -0.35 8.59
C PRO A 219 -10.01 -0.77 9.52
N ASP A 220 -9.18 0.17 10.00
CA ASP A 220 -8.11 -0.13 10.95
C ASP A 220 -8.66 -0.58 12.31
N PHE A 221 -9.79 -0.02 12.76
CA PHE A 221 -10.45 -0.48 13.99
C PHE A 221 -11.13 -1.84 13.81
N LEU A 222 -11.75 -2.07 12.66
CA LEU A 222 -12.36 -3.36 12.33
C LEU A 222 -11.31 -4.47 12.29
N ALA A 223 -10.19 -4.26 11.57
CA ALA A 223 -9.09 -5.21 11.48
C ALA A 223 -8.53 -5.59 12.85
N ARG A 224 -8.28 -4.61 13.73
CA ARG A 224 -7.84 -4.87 15.11
C ARG A 224 -8.81 -5.75 15.90
N ARG A 225 -10.12 -5.56 15.72
CA ARG A 225 -11.15 -6.39 16.39
C ARG A 225 -11.19 -7.81 15.83
N LEU A 226 -11.05 -7.98 14.52
CA LEU A 226 -11.02 -9.29 13.89
C LEU A 226 -9.78 -10.09 14.33
N ILE A 227 -8.61 -9.44 14.36
CA ILE A 227 -7.37 -10.04 14.86
C ILE A 227 -7.48 -10.40 16.35
N ALA A 228 -8.03 -9.51 17.18
CA ALA A 228 -8.22 -9.78 18.61
C ALA A 228 -9.20 -10.92 18.88
N ALA A 229 -10.10 -11.21 17.94
CA ALA A 229 -11.04 -12.32 17.99
C ALA A 229 -10.50 -13.62 17.35
N ASP A 230 -9.25 -13.63 16.89
CA ASP A 230 -8.60 -14.75 16.20
C ASP A 230 -9.39 -15.25 14.98
N LEU A 231 -10.03 -14.32 14.26
CA LEU A 231 -10.76 -14.62 13.04
C LEU A 231 -9.80 -14.56 11.83
N PRO A 232 -9.74 -15.59 10.97
CA PRO A 232 -8.91 -15.60 9.77
C PRO A 232 -9.57 -14.76 8.67
N VAL A 233 -9.68 -13.47 8.92
CA VAL A 233 -10.37 -12.50 8.07
C VAL A 233 -9.48 -11.27 7.91
N SER A 234 -9.26 -10.88 6.64
CA SER A 234 -8.73 -9.56 6.31
C SER A 234 -9.83 -8.52 6.20
#